data_AF-A0A3L6J7A4-F1
#
_entry.id   AF-A0A3L6J7A4-F1
#
_cell.length_a   1.000
_cell.length_b   1.000
_cell.length_c   1.000
_cell.angle_alpha   90.00
_cell.angle_beta   90.00
_cell.angle_gamma   90.00
#
_symmetry.space_group_name_H-M   'P 1'
#
loop_
_entity.id
_entity.type
_entity.pdbx_description
1 polymer ?
#
loop_
_entity_poly.entity_id
_entity_poly.type
_entity_poly.pdbx_seq_one_letter_code
_entity_poly.pdbx_strand_id
1 'polypeptide(L)'
;MAAIPDCLKSTLLDTNSEMKSRKSTLISSNNLTNRFILSRWGIRPSQRRRYKNLFVSIRKHCRILFQHYLLQGRIEWIDSSGRHIFGIYKFDEVRGNLILGFVEMNSKSEWTLSHR
;
A
#
# COMPACT_ATOMS: atom_id res chain seq x y z
N MET A 1 -14.03 11.56 4.52
CA MET A 1 -13.79 10.93 3.20
C MET A 1 -12.35 10.44 3.20
N ALA A 2 -12.09 9.13 3.07
CA ALA A 2 -10.73 8.60 3.18
C ALA A 2 -9.84 9.05 2.01
N ALA A 3 -8.59 9.42 2.28
CA ALA A 3 -7.58 9.68 1.24
C ALA A 3 -6.89 8.38 0.81
N ILE A 4 -6.18 8.39 -0.32
CA ILE A 4 -5.43 7.21 -0.81
C ILE A 4 -4.39 6.73 0.22
N PRO A 5 -3.61 7.60 0.90
CA PRO A 5 -2.71 7.16 1.97
C PRO A 5 -3.44 6.45 3.11
N ASP A 6 -4.61 6.93 3.53
CA ASP A 6 -5.37 6.32 4.62
C ASP A 6 -5.88 4.93 4.21
N CYS A 7 -6.29 4.76 2.95
CA CYS A 7 -6.66 3.46 2.39
C CYS A 7 -5.49 2.46 2.37
N LEU A 8 -4.26 2.95 2.19
CA LEU A 8 -3.07 2.10 2.30
C LEU A 8 -2.83 1.70 3.76
N LYS A 9 -2.86 2.66 4.69
CA LYS A 9 -2.67 2.42 6.13
C LYS A 9 -3.68 1.40 6.65
N SER A 10 -4.96 1.57 6.33
CA SER A 10 -5.99 0.59 6.73
C SER A 10 -5.70 -0.79 6.15
N THR A 11 -5.29 -0.88 4.88
CA THR A 11 -4.92 -2.16 4.27
C THR A 11 -3.74 -2.81 4.99
N LEU A 12 -2.73 -2.05 5.41
CA LEU A 12 -1.59 -2.59 6.17
C LEU A 12 -2.00 -3.10 7.55
N LEU A 13 -2.83 -2.34 8.27
CA LEU A 13 -3.34 -2.72 9.58
C LEU A 13 -4.21 -3.99 9.51
N ASP A 14 -5.12 -4.06 8.53
CA ASP A 14 -5.96 -5.23 8.29
C ASP A 14 -5.09 -6.49 8.10
N THR A 15 -4.06 -6.39 7.26
CA THR A 15 -3.22 -7.55 6.90
C THR A 15 -2.32 -7.99 8.06
N ASN A 16 -1.79 -7.05 8.85
CA ASN A 16 -0.96 -7.37 10.01
C ASN A 16 -1.76 -8.01 11.15
N SER A 17 -3.02 -7.60 11.35
CA SER A 17 -3.88 -8.20 12.39
C SER A 17 -4.08 -9.71 12.18
N GLU A 18 -4.01 -10.17 10.93
CA GLU A 18 -4.14 -11.58 10.55
C GLU A 18 -2.79 -12.33 10.58
N MET A 19 -1.66 -11.64 10.50
CA MET A 19 -0.33 -12.25 10.39
C MET A 19 0.43 -12.28 11.73
N LYS A 20 0.44 -13.45 12.39
CA LYS A 20 1.22 -13.70 13.63
C LYS A 20 2.75 -13.79 13.43
N SER A 21 3.29 -13.63 12.22
CA SER A 21 4.73 -13.79 11.93
C SER A 21 5.27 -12.68 11.03
N ARG A 22 6.59 -12.41 11.12
CA ARG A 22 7.39 -11.41 10.38
C ARG A 22 7.41 -11.59 8.84
N LYS A 23 6.26 -11.73 8.19
CA LYS A 23 6.17 -11.78 6.73
C LYS A 23 5.92 -10.38 6.19
N SER A 24 6.56 -10.07 5.06
CA SER A 24 6.30 -8.82 4.35
C SER A 24 4.91 -8.85 3.74
N THR A 25 4.18 -7.75 3.88
CA THR A 25 2.89 -7.54 3.23
C THR A 25 3.13 -6.99 1.84
N LEU A 26 2.74 -7.75 0.81
CA LEU A 26 2.88 -7.33 -0.58
C LEU A 26 1.62 -6.60 -1.03
N ILE A 27 1.75 -5.32 -1.37
CA ILE A 27 0.65 -4.51 -1.90
C ILE A 27 1.05 -4.00 -3.27
N SER A 28 0.13 -4.09 -4.23
CA SER A 28 0.31 -3.51 -5.56
C SER A 28 -0.48 -2.22 -5.73
N SER A 29 0.03 -1.30 -6.54
CA SER A 29 -0.63 -0.03 -6.81
C SER A 29 -2.01 -0.22 -7.44
N ASN A 30 -2.21 -1.29 -8.24
CA ASN A 30 -3.51 -1.69 -8.74
C ASN A 30 -4.45 -2.21 -7.66
N ASN A 31 -3.95 -2.98 -6.69
CA ASN A 31 -4.77 -3.46 -5.58
C ASN A 31 -5.28 -2.27 -4.75
N LEU A 32 -4.39 -1.33 -4.40
CA LEU A 32 -4.76 -0.11 -3.69
C LEU A 32 -5.78 0.73 -4.49
N THR A 33 -5.57 0.86 -5.81
CA THR A 33 -6.53 1.56 -6.70
C THR A 33 -7.92 0.94 -6.60
N ASN A 34 -8.03 -0.38 -6.70
CA ASN A 34 -9.31 -1.08 -6.65
C ASN A 34 -9.97 -0.94 -5.27
N ARG A 35 -9.20 -1.11 -4.18
CA ARG A 35 -9.69 -0.94 -2.81
C ARG A 35 -10.20 0.48 -2.56
N PHE A 36 -9.42 1.49 -2.97
CA PHE A 36 -9.80 2.90 -2.83
C PHE A 36 -11.09 3.22 -3.60
N ILE A 37 -11.19 2.79 -4.86
CA ILE A 37 -12.37 3.05 -5.67
C ILE A 37 -13.63 2.38 -5.09
N LEU A 38 -13.48 1.14 -4.63
CA LEU A 38 -14.57 0.40 -4.00
C LEU A 38 -15.03 1.09 -2.70
N SER A 39 -14.08 1.46 -1.82
CA SER A 39 -14.38 2.12 -0.56
C SER A 39 -15.05 3.49 -0.76
N ARG A 40 -14.58 4.25 -1.76
CA ARG A 40 -15.01 5.64 -1.95
C ARG A 40 -16.29 5.79 -2.77
N TRP A 41 -16.51 4.93 -3.76
CA TRP A 41 -17.65 5.03 -4.70
C TRP A 41 -18.50 3.76 -4.79
N GLY A 42 -18.15 2.66 -4.11
CA GLY A 42 -18.85 1.37 -4.25
C GLY A 42 -18.64 0.69 -5.61
N ILE A 43 -17.70 1.18 -6.43
CA ILE A 43 -17.48 0.71 -7.80
C ILE A 43 -16.54 -0.50 -7.78
N ARG A 44 -17.00 -1.61 -8.34
CA ARG A 44 -16.22 -2.87 -8.43
C ARG A 44 -15.24 -2.85 -9.60
N PRO A 45 -14.12 -3.60 -9.54
CA PRO A 45 -13.19 -3.72 -10.66
C PRO A 45 -13.82 -4.25 -11.96
N SER A 46 -14.89 -5.05 -11.87
CA SER A 46 -15.66 -5.52 -13.03
C SER A 46 -16.31 -4.38 -13.81
N GLN A 47 -16.61 -3.26 -13.16
CA GLN A 47 -17.20 -2.07 -13.78
C GLN A 47 -16.14 -1.12 -14.39
N ARG A 48 -14.86 -1.52 -14.42
CA ARG A 48 -13.75 -0.69 -14.90
C ARG A 48 -13.96 -0.13 -16.31
N ARG A 49 -14.58 -0.89 -17.22
CA ARG A 49 -14.87 -0.43 -18.59
C ARG A 49 -15.80 0.78 -18.59
N ARG A 50 -16.81 0.79 -17.72
CA ARG A 50 -17.78 1.88 -17.56
C ARG A 50 -17.15 3.12 -16.93
N TYR A 51 -16.26 2.94 -15.96
CA TYR A 51 -15.62 4.03 -15.21
C TYR A 51 -14.14 4.22 -15.59
N LYS A 52 -13.78 4.03 -16.86
CA LYS A 52 -12.39 3.99 -17.33
C LYS A 52 -11.55 5.18 -16.84
N ASN A 53 -12.08 6.39 -16.98
CA ASN A 53 -11.35 7.62 -16.63
C ASN A 53 -11.05 7.71 -15.13
N LEU A 54 -12.01 7.32 -14.29
CA LEU A 54 -11.81 7.25 -12.84
C LEU A 54 -10.69 6.25 -12.50
N PHE A 55 -10.77 5.02 -13.03
CA PHE A 55 -9.75 4.01 -12.78
C PHE A 55 -8.36 4.43 -13.28
N VAL A 56 -8.26 5.12 -14.42
CA VAL A 56 -6.98 5.62 -14.95
C VAL A 56 -6.40 6.70 -14.05
N SER A 57 -7.22 7.69 -13.66
CA SER A 57 -6.78 8.80 -12.81
C SER A 57 -6.29 8.31 -11.44
N ILE A 58 -7.08 7.48 -10.75
CA ILE A 58 -6.69 6.95 -9.43
C ILE A 58 -5.46 6.05 -9.54
N ARG A 59 -5.35 5.21 -10.57
CA ARG A 59 -4.16 4.37 -10.78
C ARG A 59 -2.89 5.20 -10.91
N LYS A 60 -2.95 6.33 -11.62
CA LYS A 60 -1.82 7.26 -11.74
C LYS A 60 -1.42 7.82 -10.36
N HIS A 61 -2.39 8.23 -9.54
CA HIS A 61 -2.12 8.74 -8.19
C HIS A 61 -1.54 7.66 -7.26
N CYS A 62 -2.11 6.45 -7.25
CA CYS A 62 -1.57 5.34 -6.45
C CYS A 62 -0.14 4.98 -6.89
N ARG A 63 0.18 5.03 -8.18
CA ARG A 63 1.54 4.78 -8.67
C ARG A 63 2.53 5.85 -8.19
N ILE A 64 2.17 7.14 -8.28
CA ILE A 64 3.00 8.24 -7.78
C ILE A 64 3.24 8.09 -6.27
N LEU A 65 2.19 7.75 -5.51
CA LEU A 65 2.30 7.50 -4.09
C LEU A 65 3.27 6.36 -3.77
N PHE A 66 3.17 5.24 -4.51
CA PHE A 66 4.07 4.11 -4.32
C PHE A 66 5.52 4.46 -4.66
N GLN A 67 5.75 5.24 -5.71
CA GLN A 67 7.09 5.72 -6.04
C GLN A 67 7.65 6.61 -4.92
N HIS A 68 6.83 7.51 -4.37
CA HIS A 68 7.23 8.36 -3.24
C HIS A 68 7.61 7.51 -2.01
N TYR A 69 6.79 6.53 -1.65
CA TYR A 69 7.06 5.63 -0.53
C TYR A 69 8.28 4.74 -0.75
N LEU A 70 8.49 4.25 -1.97
CA LEU A 70 9.69 3.51 -2.32
C LEU A 70 10.96 4.36 -2.16
N LEU A 71 10.92 5.64 -2.58
CA LEU A 71 12.04 6.56 -2.41
C LEU A 71 12.33 6.89 -0.94
N GLN A 72 11.29 6.99 -0.11
CA GLN A 72 11.44 7.21 1.33
C GLN A 72 12.00 5.98 2.06
N GLY A 73 11.78 4.77 1.53
CA GLY A 73 12.23 3.51 2.11
C GLY A 73 11.51 3.10 3.41
N ARG A 74 10.72 3.99 4.01
CA ARG A 74 9.87 3.72 5.16
C ARG A 74 8.65 4.63 5.22
N ILE A 75 7.60 4.17 5.88
CA ILE A 75 6.44 4.98 6.26
C ILE A 75 6.19 4.86 7.75
N GLU A 76 5.70 5.94 8.34
CA GLU A 76 5.41 6.03 9.75
C GLU A 76 4.12 6.82 9.98
N TRP A 77 3.31 6.37 10.94
CA TRP A 77 2.20 7.16 11.45
C TRP A 77 1.89 6.78 12.90
N ILE A 78 1.13 7.64 13.58
CA ILE A 78 0.64 7.41 14.93
C ILE A 78 -0.89 7.45 14.87
N ASP A 79 -1.53 6.45 15.46
CA ASP A 79 -2.98 6.42 15.68
C ASP A 79 -3.32 5.97 17.11
N SER A 80 -4.60 5.70 17.39
CA SER A 80 -5.05 5.29 18.72
C SER A 80 -4.49 3.95 19.19
N SER A 81 -3.95 3.13 18.30
CA SER A 81 -3.28 1.86 18.63
C SER A 81 -1.77 2.01 18.82
N GLY A 82 -1.20 3.18 18.52
CA GLY A 82 0.20 3.51 18.75
C GLY A 82 0.95 3.93 17.50
N ARG A 83 2.28 3.83 17.57
CA ARG A 83 3.20 4.18 16.48
C ARG A 83 3.41 2.98 15.57
N HIS A 84 3.12 3.17 14.29
CA HIS A 84 3.28 2.18 13.23
C HIS A 84 4.44 2.58 12.33
N ILE A 85 5.38 1.67 12.11
CA ILE A 85 6.54 1.89 11.24
C ILE A 85 6.65 0.72 10.29
N PHE A 86 6.77 1.01 9.00
CA PHE A 86 6.99 -0.01 7.97
C PHE A 86 8.18 0.33 7.11
N GLY A 87 9.11 -0.62 6.98
CA GLY A 87 10.14 -0.61 5.94
C GLY A 87 9.54 -0.97 4.60
N ILE A 88 10.01 -0.34 3.53
CA ILE A 88 9.46 -0.48 2.19
C ILE A 88 10.55 -0.90 1.21
N TYR A 89 10.22 -1.85 0.34
CA TYR A 89 11.10 -2.24 -0.76
C TYR A 89 10.31 -2.56 -2.02
N LYS A 90 10.97 -2.42 -3.17
CA LYS A 90 10.40 -2.84 -4.46
C LYS A 90 10.43 -4.36 -4.51
N PHE A 91 9.25 -4.98 -4.63
CA PHE A 91 9.13 -6.41 -4.84
C PHE A 91 9.18 -6.74 -6.34
N ASP A 92 8.31 -6.10 -7.13
CA ASP A 92 8.20 -6.35 -8.57
C ASP A 92 7.50 -5.19 -9.29
N GLU A 93 7.58 -5.16 -10.63
CA GLU A 93 6.82 -4.26 -11.47
C GLU A 93 6.38 -4.92 -12.78
N VAL A 94 5.08 -5.14 -12.93
CA VAL A 94 4.51 -5.82 -14.10
C VAL A 94 3.56 -4.89 -14.85
N ARG A 95 3.92 -4.53 -16.10
CA ARG A 95 3.09 -3.69 -16.99
C ARG A 95 2.60 -2.39 -16.31
N GLY A 96 3.48 -1.74 -15.56
CA GLY A 96 3.18 -0.50 -14.82
C GLY A 96 2.44 -0.68 -13.49
N ASN A 97 2.17 -1.92 -13.06
CA ASN A 97 1.71 -2.22 -11.71
C ASN A 97 2.92 -2.36 -10.78
N LEU A 98 3.14 -1.40 -9.90
CA LEU A 98 4.24 -1.42 -8.95
C LEU A 98 3.81 -2.22 -7.70
N ILE A 99 4.60 -3.22 -7.34
CA ILE A 99 4.37 -4.08 -6.18
C ILE A 99 5.45 -3.77 -5.15
N LEU A 100 5.03 -3.34 -3.97
CA LEU A 100 5.90 -3.03 -2.85
C LEU A 100 5.71 -4.05 -1.74
N GLY A 101 6.81 -4.44 -1.11
CA GLY A 101 6.79 -5.15 0.16
C GLY A 101 6.87 -4.16 1.30
N PHE A 102 5.99 -4.33 2.28
CA PHE A 102 5.91 -3.57 3.51
C PHE A 102 6.27 -4.49 4.68
N VAL A 103 7.26 -4.12 5.47
CA VAL A 103 7.75 -4.89 6.61
C VAL A 103 7.50 -4.09 7.88
N GLU A 104 6.65 -4.60 8.77
CA GLU A 104 6.44 -3.97 10.07
C GLU A 104 7.75 -3.96 10.88
N MET A 105 8.13 -2.77 11.34
CA MET A 105 9.33 -2.56 12.14
C MET A 105 8.92 -2.40 13.60
N ASN A 106 9.24 -3.40 14.42
CA ASN A 106 9.15 -3.28 15.86
C ASN A 106 10.43 -2.66 16.42
N SER A 107 10.33 -1.98 17.56
CA SER A 107 11.45 -1.37 18.29
C SER A 107 12.59 -2.33 18.66
N LYS A 108 12.40 -3.64 18.49
CA LYS A 108 13.41 -4.69 18.69
C LYS A 108 14.05 -5.22 17.41
N SER A 109 13.66 -4.73 16.23
CA SER A 109 14.16 -5.22 14.95
C SER A 109 14.49 -4.06 14.02
N GLU A 110 15.77 -3.72 13.95
CA GLU A 110 16.30 -2.92 12.85
C GLU A 110 16.17 -3.75 11.57
N TRP A 111 15.21 -3.37 10.73
CA TRP A 111 15.15 -3.90 9.38
C TRP A 111 16.18 -3.17 8.53
N THR A 112 17.21 -3.90 8.14
CA THR A 112 18.14 -3.49 7.08
C THR A 112 17.76 -4.24 5.81
N LEU A 113 17.61 -3.49 4.71
CA LEU A 113 17.63 -4.08 3.38
C LEU A 113 18.94 -4.86 3.25
N SER A 114 18.87 -6.18 3.15
CA SER A 114 20.05 -6.95 2.74
C SER A 114 20.43 -6.45 1.34
N HIS A 115 21.46 -5.62 1.24
CA HIS A 115 21.99 -5.14 -0.03
C HIS A 115 22.18 -6.35 -0.96
N ARG A 116 21.47 -6.32 -2.09
CA ARG A 116 21.82 -7.10 -3.28
C ARG A 116 22.38 -6.15 -4.31
#